data_AF-A0A2D7XX02-F1
#
_entry.id   AF-A0A2D7XX02-F1
#
_cell.length_a   1.000
_cell.length_b   1.000
_cell.length_c   1.000
_cell.angle_alpha   90.00
_cell.angle_beta   90.00
_cell.angle_gamma   90.00
#
_symmetry.space_group_name_H-M   'P 1'
#
loop_
_entity.id
_entity.type
_entity.pdbx_description
1 polymer ?
#
loop_
_entity_poly.entity_id
_entity_poly.type
_entity_poly.pdbx_seq_one_letter_code
_entity_poly.pdbx_strand_id
1 'polypeptide(L)'
;MDPGDKHREGAKLLRHGAIMARYDSIATYILANRKNGTLYTGVTSDLFQRIEQHKLGKGSRFAAKYGCNRLVWYAQFHEMAPALQRESTIKGWPRRWKINLREEFNPHWDDLSSQLSEYGW
;
A
#
# COMPACT_ATOMS: atom_id res chain seq x y z
N MET A 1 -20.41 4.04 -34.06
CA MET A 1 -20.79 3.49 -32.74
C MET A 1 -19.59 2.73 -32.21
N ASP A 2 -18.96 3.25 -31.17
CA ASP A 2 -18.09 2.52 -30.22
C ASP A 2 -17.94 3.43 -28.98
N PRO A 3 -18.32 3.04 -27.76
CA PRO A 3 -18.33 3.93 -26.61
C PRO A 3 -17.06 3.81 -25.76
N GLY A 4 -16.25 4.87 -25.81
CA GLY A 4 -15.81 5.58 -24.60
C GLY A 4 -14.87 4.85 -23.64
N ASP A 5 -13.61 4.72 -24.03
CA ASP A 5 -12.50 4.55 -23.09
C ASP A 5 -12.27 5.86 -22.31
N LYS A 6 -12.88 5.95 -21.13
CA LYS A 6 -12.73 7.07 -20.19
C LYS A 6 -12.55 6.55 -18.76
N HIS A 7 -11.32 6.18 -18.39
CA HIS A 7 -10.80 6.41 -17.04
C HIS A 7 -9.27 6.23 -16.99
N ARG A 8 -8.55 7.20 -17.56
CA ARG A 8 -7.19 7.53 -17.09
C ARG A 8 -7.32 8.52 -15.94
N GLU A 9 -7.51 8.01 -14.72
CA GLU A 9 -7.26 8.80 -13.53
C GLU A 9 -5.81 8.53 -13.13
N GLY A 10 -4.92 9.43 -13.54
CA GLY A 10 -3.51 9.38 -13.15
C GLY A 10 -3.38 9.46 -11.63
N ALA A 11 -2.46 8.67 -11.08
CA ALA A 11 -1.99 8.82 -9.71
C ALA A 11 -1.56 10.27 -9.50
N LYS A 12 -2.41 11.05 -8.83
CA LYS A 12 -2.19 12.47 -8.63
C LYS A 12 -1.07 12.63 -7.60
N LEU A 13 0.08 13.08 -8.10
CA LEU A 13 1.22 13.55 -7.32
C LEU A 13 0.74 14.67 -6.38
N LEU A 14 0.66 14.42 -5.08
CA LEU A 14 0.48 15.47 -4.09
C LEU A 14 1.84 16.10 -3.80
N ARG A 15 2.16 17.18 -4.51
CA ARG A 15 3.12 18.18 -4.07
C ARG A 15 2.34 19.37 -3.52
N HIS A 16 2.84 19.90 -2.39
CA HIS A 16 2.45 21.11 -1.64
C HIS A 16 1.72 20.88 -0.31
N GLY A 17 2.52 20.90 0.76
CA GLY A 17 2.32 21.78 1.91
C GLY A 17 1.03 21.61 2.71
N ALA A 18 0.99 20.61 3.60
CA ALA A 18 0.33 20.73 4.89
C ALA A 18 0.94 19.68 5.84
N ILE A 19 1.54 20.16 6.91
CA ILE A 19 1.80 19.42 8.14
C ILE A 19 0.47 18.77 8.55
N MET A 20 0.32 17.46 8.41
CA MET A 20 -0.88 16.75 8.88
C MET A 20 -0.46 15.70 9.89
N ALA A 21 -0.25 16.21 11.10
CA ALA A 21 -0.30 15.45 12.33
C ALA A 21 -1.60 14.63 12.37
N ARG A 22 -1.50 13.29 12.40
CA ARG A 22 -2.15 12.36 13.35
C ARG A 22 -2.05 10.92 12.85
N TYR A 23 -1.94 10.01 13.82
CA TYR A 23 -1.79 8.55 13.70
C TYR A 23 -2.98 7.81 13.01
N ASP A 24 -3.86 8.50 12.28
CA ASP A 24 -5.08 7.91 11.70
C ASP A 24 -5.06 8.00 10.17
N SER A 25 -4.17 7.23 9.53
CA SER A 25 -4.15 7.11 8.06
C SER A 25 -4.86 5.84 7.61
N ILE A 26 -6.13 5.95 7.20
CA ILE A 26 -6.85 4.83 6.58
C ILE A 26 -6.17 4.50 5.25
N ALA A 27 -5.73 3.25 5.08
CA ALA A 27 -4.99 2.86 3.89
C ALA A 27 -5.18 1.40 3.51
N THR A 28 -5.19 1.15 2.20
CA THR A 28 -4.88 -0.16 1.62
C THR A 28 -3.39 -0.22 1.35
N TYR A 29 -2.74 -1.33 1.69
CA TYR A 29 -1.29 -1.46 1.53
C TYR A 29 -0.90 -2.84 1.00
N ILE A 30 0.30 -2.91 0.42
CA ILE A 30 0.93 -4.16 -0.01
C ILE A 30 2.30 -4.27 0.65
N LEU A 31 2.54 -5.42 1.29
CA LEU A 31 3.84 -5.83 1.79
C LEU A 31 4.46 -6.88 0.88
N ALA A 32 5.80 -6.88 0.83
CA ALA A 32 6.58 -7.93 0.21
C ALA A 32 7.68 -8.43 1.15
N ASN A 33 8.16 -9.65 0.93
CA ASN A 33 9.37 -10.14 1.59
C ASN A 33 10.65 -9.84 0.79
N ARG A 34 10.53 -9.75 -0.54
CA ARG A 34 11.58 -9.34 -1.48
C ARG A 34 10.95 -8.94 -2.81
N LYS A 35 11.74 -8.34 -3.71
CA LYS A 35 11.31 -8.07 -5.09
C LYS A 35 10.82 -9.36 -5.75
N ASN A 36 9.63 -9.30 -6.37
CA ASN A 36 8.96 -10.43 -7.00
C ASN A 36 8.65 -11.63 -6.08
N GLY A 37 8.70 -11.43 -4.76
CA GLY A 37 8.43 -12.46 -3.77
C GLY A 37 6.96 -12.60 -3.37
N THR A 38 6.76 -13.08 -2.15
CA THR A 38 5.43 -13.21 -1.53
C THR A 38 4.85 -11.82 -1.29
N LEU A 39 3.54 -11.70 -1.51
CA LEU A 39 2.81 -10.46 -1.31
C LEU A 39 1.74 -10.66 -0.26
N TYR A 40 1.56 -9.65 0.58
CA TYR A 40 0.46 -9.54 1.50
C TYR A 40 -0.29 -8.23 1.21
N THR A 41 -1.61 -8.29 1.10
CA THR A 41 -2.46 -7.10 0.93
C THR A 41 -3.33 -6.96 2.17
N GLY A 42 -3.37 -5.75 2.72
CA GLY A 42 -4.17 -5.44 3.90
C GLY A 42 -4.79 -4.05 3.83
N VAL A 43 -5.70 -3.80 4.77
CA VAL A 43 -6.27 -2.49 5.07
C VAL A 43 -6.08 -2.17 6.55
N THR A 44 -6.02 -0.88 6.90
CA THR A 44 -5.91 -0.40 8.28
C THR A 44 -6.42 1.03 8.42
N SER A 45 -6.74 1.46 9.64
CA SER A 45 -7.01 2.86 10.00
C SER A 45 -5.76 3.63 10.45
N ASP A 46 -4.65 2.93 10.74
CA ASP A 46 -3.36 3.51 11.13
C ASP A 46 -2.25 2.76 10.38
N LEU A 47 -1.77 3.35 9.29
CA LEU A 47 -0.77 2.72 8.44
C LEU A 47 0.57 2.63 9.16
N PHE A 48 1.01 3.69 9.83
CA PHE A 48 2.31 3.71 10.50
C PHE A 48 2.41 2.59 11.53
N GLN A 49 1.46 2.53 12.48
CA GLN A 49 1.46 1.51 13.52
C GLN A 49 1.35 0.10 12.92
N ARG A 50 0.53 -0.07 11.88
CA ARG A 50 0.37 -1.38 11.25
C ARG A 50 1.64 -1.87 10.57
N ILE A 51 2.41 -0.97 9.95
CA ILE A 51 3.69 -1.33 9.32
C ILE A 51 4.73 -1.70 10.39
N GLU A 52 4.79 -0.96 11.49
CA GLU A 52 5.66 -1.30 12.63
C GLU A 52 5.30 -2.68 13.20
N GLN A 53 4.01 -3.00 13.36
CA GLN A 53 3.58 -4.34 13.78
C GLN A 53 4.07 -5.45 12.84
N HIS A 54 3.99 -5.25 11.52
CA HIS A 54 4.49 -6.23 10.55
C HIS A 54 6.02 -6.36 10.57
N LYS A 55 6.76 -5.25 10.72
CA LYS A 55 8.23 -5.27 10.88
C LYS A 55 8.66 -6.04 12.13
N LEU A 56 7.92 -5.90 13.22
CA LEU A 56 8.13 -6.63 14.47
C LEU A 56 7.60 -8.08 14.46
N GLY A 57 7.04 -8.55 13.33
CA GLY A 57 6.44 -9.90 13.23
C GLY A 57 5.13 -10.07 14.00
N LYS A 58 4.54 -8.99 14.51
CA LYS A 58 3.28 -8.95 15.27
C LYS A 58 2.05 -8.65 14.39
N GLY A 59 2.26 -8.55 13.08
CA GLY A 59 1.19 -8.36 12.10
C GLY A 59 0.38 -9.63 11.84
N SER A 60 -0.15 -9.76 10.62
CA SER A 60 -0.90 -10.97 10.23
C SER A 60 -0.03 -12.23 10.36
N ARG A 61 -0.61 -13.34 10.85
CA ARG A 61 0.07 -14.64 10.89
C ARG A 61 0.67 -15.05 9.55
N PHE A 62 0.00 -14.75 8.44
CA PHE A 62 0.52 -15.02 7.10
C PHE A 62 1.75 -14.15 6.80
N ALA A 63 1.64 -12.84 7.04
CA ALA A 63 2.73 -11.91 6.77
C ALA A 63 3.97 -12.25 7.61
N ALA A 64 3.79 -12.55 8.90
CA ALA A 64 4.85 -13.01 9.79
C ALA A 64 5.47 -14.34 9.30
N LYS A 65 4.65 -15.35 8.97
CA LYS A 65 5.12 -16.65 8.47
C LYS A 65 5.99 -16.53 7.22
N TYR A 66 5.67 -15.62 6.31
CA TYR A 66 6.37 -15.48 5.02
C TYR A 66 7.34 -14.28 4.97
N GLY A 67 7.57 -13.60 6.10
CA GLY A 67 8.47 -12.44 6.19
C GLY A 67 8.03 -11.25 5.34
N CYS A 68 6.73 -11.07 5.10
CA CYS A 68 6.21 -9.92 4.35
C CYS A 68 6.19 -8.68 5.26
N ASN A 69 7.30 -7.96 5.34
CA ASN A 69 7.50 -6.82 6.24
C ASN A 69 7.93 -5.52 5.53
N ARG A 70 8.17 -5.56 4.22
CA ARG A 70 8.55 -4.37 3.44
C ARG A 70 7.32 -3.70 2.85
N LEU A 71 7.09 -2.42 3.14
CA LEU A 71 6.01 -1.66 2.51
C LEU A 71 6.40 -1.28 1.08
N VAL A 72 5.73 -1.83 0.09
CA VAL A 72 6.11 -1.61 -1.33
C VAL A 72 5.08 -0.79 -2.11
N TRP A 73 3.87 -0.64 -1.56
CA TRP A 73 2.81 0.21 -2.13
C TRP A 73 1.74 0.49 -1.07
N TYR A 74 1.13 1.68 -1.11
CA TYR A 74 -0.07 2.00 -0.36
C TYR A 74 -0.93 3.04 -1.09
N ALA A 75 -2.22 3.09 -0.74
CA ALA A 75 -3.13 4.16 -1.10
C ALA A 75 -3.89 4.60 0.16
N GLN A 76 -3.96 5.90 0.39
CA GLN A 76 -4.67 6.50 1.52
C GLN A 76 -6.10 6.86 1.15
N PHE A 77 -6.99 6.86 2.13
CA PHE A 77 -8.41 7.13 1.98
C PHE A 77 -8.92 7.98 3.13
N HIS A 78 -9.99 8.74 2.88
CA HIS A 78 -10.70 9.47 3.94
C HIS A 78 -11.65 8.57 4.74
N GLU A 79 -12.06 7.43 4.17
CA GLU A 79 -13.06 6.54 4.74
C GLU A 79 -12.65 5.08 4.60
N MET A 80 -13.13 4.22 5.50
CA MET A 80 -12.78 2.79 5.51
C MET A 80 -13.42 2.01 4.36
N ALA A 81 -14.64 2.38 3.95
CA ALA A 81 -15.38 1.70 2.87
C ALA A 81 -14.59 1.65 1.54
N PRO A 82 -14.09 2.77 0.98
CA PRO A 82 -13.29 2.72 -0.24
C PRO A 82 -11.96 1.96 -0.06
N ALA A 83 -11.36 2.00 1.13
CA ALA A 83 -10.13 1.25 1.42
C ALA A 83 -10.37 -0.28 1.41
N LEU A 84 -11.50 -0.74 1.97
CA LEU A 84 -11.93 -2.14 1.92
C LEU A 84 -12.23 -2.58 0.47
N GLN A 85 -12.95 -1.75 -0.28
CA GLN A 85 -13.26 -2.04 -1.68
C GLN A 85 -11.98 -2.16 -2.52
N ARG A 86 -10.99 -1.28 -2.29
CA ARG A 86 -9.69 -1.35 -2.96
C ARG A 86 -8.92 -2.60 -2.57
N GLU A 87 -8.92 -2.97 -1.29
CA GLU A 87 -8.29 -4.20 -0.81
C GLU A 87 -8.88 -5.45 -1.49
N SER A 88 -10.22 -5.55 -1.52
CA SER A 88 -10.95 -6.64 -2.19
C SER A 88 -10.62 -6.72 -3.68
N THR A 89 -10.63 -5.55 -4.36
CA THR A 89 -10.27 -5.43 -5.77
C THR A 89 -8.86 -5.93 -6.04
N ILE A 90 -7.87 -5.46 -5.27
CA ILE A 90 -6.48 -5.89 -5.41
C ILE A 90 -6.35 -7.38 -5.13
N LYS A 91 -7.00 -7.91 -4.08
CA LYS A 91 -6.94 -9.35 -3.76
C LYS A 91 -7.39 -10.22 -4.94
N GLY A 92 -8.45 -9.82 -5.65
CA GLY A 92 -8.98 -10.49 -6.84
C GLY A 92 -8.11 -10.41 -8.10
N TRP A 93 -7.10 -9.54 -8.16
CA TRP A 93 -6.28 -9.39 -9.35
C TRP A 93 -5.34 -10.58 -9.62
N PRO A 94 -5.08 -10.88 -10.91
CA PRO A 94 -3.96 -11.71 -11.31
C PRO A 94 -2.64 -11.19 -10.73
N ARG A 95 -1.73 -12.10 -10.38
CA ARG A 95 -0.43 -11.75 -9.79
C ARG A 95 0.33 -10.72 -10.64
N ARG A 96 0.29 -10.83 -11.98
CA ARG A 96 0.95 -9.91 -12.91
C ARG A 96 0.47 -8.47 -12.72
N TRP A 97 -0.83 -8.25 -12.52
CA TRP A 97 -1.37 -6.89 -12.36
C TRP A 97 -0.95 -6.28 -11.03
N LYS A 98 -0.86 -7.09 -9.97
CA LYS A 98 -0.28 -6.66 -8.70
C LYS A 98 1.18 -6.21 -8.90
N ILE A 99 1.95 -6.89 -9.74
CA ILE A 99 3.34 -6.54 -10.06
C ILE A 99 3.40 -5.23 -10.84
N ASN A 100 2.60 -5.09 -11.91
CA ASN A 100 2.55 -3.89 -12.72
C ASN A 100 2.23 -2.63 -11.90
N LEU A 101 1.22 -2.71 -11.01
CA LEU A 101 0.86 -1.60 -10.10
C LEU A 101 2.06 -1.12 -9.28
N ARG A 102 2.95 -2.04 -8.88
CA ARG A 102 4.15 -1.70 -8.12
C ARG A 102 5.27 -1.21 -9.03
N GLU A 103 5.51 -1.83 -10.17
CA GLU A 103 6.64 -1.45 -11.02
C GLU A 103 6.48 -0.08 -11.66
N GLU A 104 5.25 0.35 -11.91
CA GLU A 104 4.96 1.72 -12.38
C GLU A 104 5.26 2.79 -11.32
N PHE A 105 5.12 2.46 -10.04
CA PHE A 105 5.26 3.41 -8.93
C PHE A 105 6.60 3.29 -8.16
N ASN A 106 7.06 2.07 -7.95
CA ASN A 106 8.20 1.67 -7.13
C ASN A 106 8.93 0.47 -7.80
N PRO A 107 9.69 0.70 -8.89
CA PRO A 107 10.28 -0.35 -9.72
C PRO A 107 11.27 -1.26 -8.99
N HIS A 108 11.89 -0.74 -7.92
CA HIS A 108 12.86 -1.47 -7.11
C HIS A 108 12.22 -2.18 -5.91
N TRP A 109 10.93 -1.93 -5.65
CA TRP A 109 10.23 -2.41 -4.46
C TRP A 109 10.98 -1.99 -3.20
N ASP A 110 11.36 -0.72 -3.17
CA ASP A 110 11.96 -0.07 -2.02
C ASP A 110 10.97 -0.03 -0.87
N ASP A 111 11.49 -0.03 0.36
CA ASP A 111 10.65 0.10 1.54
C ASP A 111 10.18 1.55 1.68
N LEU A 112 8.88 1.78 1.48
CA LEU A 112 8.25 3.09 1.55
C LEU A 112 7.95 3.52 2.99
N SER A 113 8.26 2.69 4.00
CA SER A 113 7.96 3.03 5.39
C SER A 113 8.69 4.28 5.90
N SER A 114 9.82 4.66 5.30
CA SER A 114 10.51 5.93 5.60
C SER A 114 9.65 7.15 5.27
N GLN A 115 8.75 7.04 4.29
CA GLN A 115 7.82 8.09 3.89
C GLN A 115 6.68 8.30 4.90
N LEU A 116 6.49 7.36 5.83
CA LEU A 116 5.44 7.42 6.85
C LEU A 116 5.87 8.13 8.13
N SER A 117 7.18 8.35 8.32
CA SER A 117 7.71 9.00 9.51
C SER A 117 8.09 10.45 9.22
N GLU A 118 7.79 11.37 10.14
CA GLU A 118 8.28 12.76 10.09
C GLU A 118 9.80 12.87 10.30
N TYR A 119 10.47 11.81 10.77
CA TYR A 119 11.84 11.91 11.29
C TYR A 119 12.91 11.10 10.55
N GLY A 120 12.57 10.38 9.48
CA GLY A 120 13.56 9.73 8.60
C GLY A 120 14.65 8.96 9.35
N TRP A 121 14.30 7.81 9.93
CA TRP A 121 15.28 6.90 10.55
C TRP A 121 15.89 5.95 9.54
#